data_AF-A0A955B677-F1
#
_entry.id   AF-A0A955B677-F1
#
_cell.length_a   1.000
_cell.length_b   1.000
_cell.length_c   1.000
_cell.angle_alpha   90.00
_cell.angle_beta   90.00
_cell.angle_gamma   90.00
#
_symmetry.space_group_name_H-M   'P 1'
#
loop_
_entity.id
_entity.type
_entity.pdbx_description
1 polymer ?
#
loop_
_entity_poly.entity_id
_entity_poly.type
_entity_poly.pdbx_seq_one_letter_code
_entity_poly.pdbx_strand_id
1 'polypeptide(L)'
;MASLGETIRNSQIWKSVFRHPMPVDRRNRIVVMLTNFFLHLHPVSIKKQGIALSYTWCMGGATFFLFLVETVTGVLLMFYYRPTLEWAYNDILALRDVTSLGILREIHRWGAHAMVIAVWLHMYRVFLTGSYKPPREFNWVIGVILLLLTLLLSFTGYLL
;
A
#
# COMPACT_ATOMS: atom_id res chain seq x y z
N MET A 1 41.01 11.28 12.76
CA MET A 1 40.51 10.48 11.63
C MET A 1 39.06 10.88 11.40
N ALA A 2 38.70 11.35 10.21
CA ALA A 2 37.30 11.64 9.88
C ALA A 2 36.48 10.35 10.01
N SER A 3 35.28 10.46 10.56
CA SER A 3 34.39 9.31 10.69
C SER A 3 34.02 8.80 9.29
N LEU A 4 33.83 7.47 9.15
CA LEU A 4 33.29 6.85 7.93
C LEU A 4 32.02 7.57 7.44
N GLY A 5 31.19 8.03 8.39
CA GLY A 5 30.00 8.83 8.10
C GLY A 5 30.29 10.24 7.54
N GLU A 6 31.36 10.90 7.98
CA GLU A 6 31.77 12.20 7.42
C GLU A 6 32.31 12.04 6.00
N THR A 7 33.06 10.96 5.75
CA THR A 7 33.61 10.66 4.42
C THR A 7 32.48 10.42 3.41
N ILE A 8 31.44 9.67 3.80
CA ILE A 8 30.25 9.45 2.97
C ILE A 8 29.49 10.76 2.74
N ARG A 9 29.23 11.55 3.80
CA ARG A 9 28.47 12.82 3.69
C ARG A 9 29.19 13.88 2.86
N ASN A 10 30.52 13.85 2.83
CA ASN A 10 31.33 14.78 2.06
C ASN A 10 31.55 14.34 0.61
N SER A 11 31.15 13.12 0.25
CA SER A 11 31.25 12.61 -1.13
C SER A 11 30.41 13.43 -2.11
N GLN A 12 30.89 13.49 -3.36
CA GLN A 12 30.18 14.18 -4.46
C GLN A 12 28.80 13.56 -4.72
N ILE A 13 28.68 12.23 -4.54
CA ILE A 13 27.42 11.49 -4.68
C ILE A 13 26.42 11.92 -3.60
N TRP A 14 26.86 12.03 -2.35
CA TRP A 14 25.97 12.46 -1.27
C TRP A 14 25.47 13.89 -1.45
N LYS A 15 26.35 14.81 -1.84
CA LYS A 15 26.01 16.22 -2.11
C LYS A 15 25.12 16.39 -3.36
N SER A 16 25.19 15.48 -4.33
CA SER A 16 24.34 15.54 -5.52
C SER A 16 22.89 15.12 -5.24
N VAL A 17 22.71 14.13 -4.35
CA VAL A 17 21.41 13.66 -3.87
C VAL A 17 20.83 14.62 -2.83
N PHE A 18 21.59 14.95 -1.78
CA PHE A 18 21.17 15.86 -0.72
C PHE A 18 21.87 17.22 -0.88
N ARG A 19 21.29 18.06 -1.75
CA ARG A 19 21.83 19.38 -2.10
C ARG A 19 21.73 20.44 -1.00
N HIS A 20 20.94 20.18 0.04
CA HIS A 20 20.67 21.11 1.12
C HIS A 20 21.17 20.54 2.46
N PRO A 21 21.71 21.40 3.36
CA PRO A 21 22.14 20.98 4.69
C PRO A 21 20.95 20.51 5.54
N MET A 22 21.24 19.80 6.63
CA MET A 22 20.22 19.26 7.52
C MET A 22 19.29 20.40 8.02
N PRO A 23 17.95 20.25 7.88
CA PRO A 23 17.04 21.35 8.16
C PRO A 23 16.89 21.59 9.66
N VAL A 24 17.49 22.68 10.14
CA VAL A 24 17.30 23.21 11.51
C VAL A 24 15.98 24.00 11.65
N ASP A 25 15.62 24.78 10.64
CA ASP A 25 14.42 25.63 10.65
C ASP A 25 13.26 25.07 9.81
N ARG A 26 12.03 25.48 10.13
CA ARG A 26 10.81 25.06 9.39
C ARG A 26 10.87 25.42 7.90
N ARG A 27 11.36 26.62 7.56
CA ARG A 27 11.51 27.06 6.16
C ARG A 27 12.50 26.17 5.42
N ASN A 28 13.65 25.89 6.04
CA ASN A 28 14.68 25.04 5.44
C ASN A 28 14.16 23.59 5.26
N ARG A 29 13.34 23.09 6.20
CA ARG A 29 12.68 21.79 6.07
C ARG A 29 11.73 21.71 4.87
N ILE A 30 10.93 22.76 4.64
CA ILE A 30 10.05 22.84 3.47
C ILE A 30 10.88 22.82 2.19
N VAL A 31 11.92 23.65 2.11
CA VAL A 31 12.79 23.74 0.92
C VAL A 31 13.46 22.40 0.63
N VAL A 32 14.04 21.75 1.65
CA VAL A 32 14.66 20.42 1.52
C VAL A 32 13.65 19.41 1.01
N MET A 33 12.43 19.38 1.54
CA MET A 33 11.43 18.39 1.13
C MET A 33 10.88 18.64 -0.28
N LEU A 34 10.69 19.91 -0.68
CA LEU A 34 10.18 20.25 -2.01
C LEU A 34 11.24 20.10 -3.12
N THR A 35 12.52 20.31 -2.80
CA THR A 35 13.61 20.22 -3.80
C THR A 35 14.19 18.82 -3.95
N ASN A 36 13.88 17.90 -3.04
CA ASN A 36 14.30 16.51 -3.14
C ASN A 36 13.22 15.64 -3.77
N PHE A 37 13.61 14.91 -4.82
CA PHE A 37 12.71 13.99 -5.51
C PHE A 37 12.12 12.90 -4.59
N PHE A 38 12.84 12.40 -3.59
CA PHE A 38 12.25 11.38 -2.71
C PHE A 38 11.42 11.98 -1.57
N LEU A 39 11.80 13.15 -1.07
CA LEU A 39 11.16 13.74 0.10
C LEU A 39 9.87 14.51 -0.23
N HIS A 40 9.66 14.89 -1.50
CA HIS A 40 8.44 15.58 -1.91
C HIS A 40 7.19 14.68 -1.81
N LEU A 41 7.38 13.36 -1.83
CA LEU A 41 6.30 12.38 -1.68
C LEU A 41 5.74 12.34 -0.24
N HIS A 42 6.49 12.88 0.73
CA HIS A 42 6.11 12.87 2.13
C HIS A 42 5.66 14.27 2.61
N PRO A 43 4.62 14.34 3.45
CA PRO A 43 4.14 15.62 3.96
C PRO A 43 5.17 16.26 4.90
N VAL A 44 5.36 17.58 4.77
CA VAL A 44 6.37 18.34 5.55
C VAL A 44 6.10 18.34 7.05
N SER A 45 4.83 18.35 7.44
CA SER A 45 4.43 18.29 8.84
C SER A 45 3.12 17.54 9.00
N ILE A 46 3.07 16.63 9.97
CA ILE A 46 1.90 15.86 10.33
C ILE A 46 1.52 16.21 11.78
N LYS A 47 0.23 16.37 12.06
CA LYS A 47 -0.26 16.53 13.44
C LYS A 47 -0.03 15.22 14.21
N LYS A 48 0.48 15.31 15.45
CA LYS A 48 0.81 14.13 16.28
C LYS A 48 -0.34 13.12 16.40
N GLN A 49 -1.58 13.61 16.50
CA GLN A 49 -2.80 12.79 16.57
C GLN A 49 -3.01 11.93 15.30
N GLY A 50 -2.61 12.43 14.13
CA GLY A 50 -2.72 11.69 12.86
C GLY A 50 -1.71 10.55 12.70
N ILE A 51 -0.68 10.50 13.55
CA ILE A 51 0.35 9.43 13.55
C ILE A 51 -0.01 8.34 14.57
N ALA A 52 -0.88 8.63 15.52
CA ALA A 52 -1.25 7.68 16.56
C ALA A 52 -1.87 6.43 15.92
N LEU A 53 -1.22 5.28 16.12
CA LEU A 53 -1.69 4.00 15.61
C LEU A 53 -3.09 3.68 16.12
N SER A 54 -3.42 4.08 17.35
CA SER A 54 -4.76 3.93 17.95
C SER A 54 -5.85 4.73 17.25
N TYR A 55 -5.50 5.76 16.47
CA TYR A 55 -6.45 6.63 15.78
C TYR A 55 -6.61 6.31 14.29
N THR A 56 -5.53 5.90 13.62
CA THR A 56 -5.56 5.54 12.19
C THR A 56 -5.74 4.06 11.97
N TRP A 57 -5.37 3.23 12.96
CA TRP A 57 -5.27 1.77 12.89
C TRP A 57 -4.40 1.28 11.72
N CYS A 58 -3.66 2.18 11.07
CA CYS A 58 -2.97 1.98 9.80
C CYS A 58 -3.83 1.34 8.69
N MET A 59 -5.17 1.34 8.78
CA MET A 59 -6.02 0.50 7.92
C MET A 59 -5.92 0.86 6.44
N GLY A 60 -5.77 2.15 6.10
CA GLY A 60 -5.56 2.55 4.71
C GLY A 60 -4.22 2.04 4.14
N GLY A 61 -3.16 2.07 4.95
CA GLY A 61 -1.86 1.51 4.57
C GLY A 61 -1.89 -0.02 4.49
N ALA A 62 -2.59 -0.67 5.42
CA ALA A 62 -2.80 -2.11 5.42
C ALA A 62 -3.55 -2.58 4.17
N THR A 63 -4.62 -1.89 3.78
CA THR A 63 -5.35 -2.19 2.53
C THR A 63 -4.46 -2.05 1.30
N PHE A 64 -3.62 -1.00 1.22
CA PHE A 64 -2.69 -0.82 0.11
C PHE A 64 -1.63 -1.93 0.08
N PHE A 65 -1.09 -2.31 1.24
CA PHE A 65 -0.15 -3.42 1.33
C PHE A 65 -0.79 -4.73 0.87
N LEU A 66 -2.01 -5.04 1.33
CA LEU A 66 -2.74 -6.23 0.91
C LEU A 66 -3.03 -6.22 -0.59
N PHE A 67 -3.38 -5.08 -1.17
CA PHE A 67 -3.52 -4.94 -2.62
C PHE A 67 -2.24 -5.32 -3.39
N LEU A 68 -1.06 -4.93 -2.89
CA LEU A 68 0.22 -5.33 -3.51
C LEU A 68 0.44 -6.85 -3.39
N VAL A 69 0.14 -7.43 -2.22
CA VAL A 69 0.22 -8.88 -2.01
C VAL A 69 -0.71 -9.61 -2.99
N GLU A 70 -1.97 -9.21 -3.06
CA GLU A 70 -2.98 -9.79 -3.97
C GLU A 70 -2.59 -9.65 -5.44
N THR A 71 -2.02 -8.51 -5.83
CA THR A 71 -1.55 -8.29 -7.21
C THR A 71 -0.42 -9.25 -7.55
N VAL A 72 0.58 -9.39 -6.66
CA VAL A 72 1.73 -10.27 -6.90
C VAL A 72 1.29 -11.74 -6.91
N THR A 73 0.54 -12.18 -5.91
CA THR A 73 0.07 -13.57 -5.84
C THR A 73 -0.90 -13.89 -6.98
N GLY A 74 -1.78 -12.95 -7.35
CA GLY A 74 -2.71 -13.11 -8.46
C GLY A 74 -2.00 -13.28 -9.80
N VAL A 75 -1.03 -12.41 -10.12
CA VAL A 75 -0.23 -12.53 -11.34
C VAL A 75 0.50 -13.87 -11.40
N LEU A 76 1.05 -14.34 -10.28
CA LEU A 76 1.71 -15.65 -10.22
C LEU A 76 0.74 -16.81 -10.47
N LEU A 77 -0.48 -16.74 -9.94
CA LEU A 77 -1.52 -17.76 -10.15
C LEU A 77 -2.05 -17.78 -11.58
N MET A 78 -2.09 -16.61 -12.26
CA MET A 78 -2.54 -16.52 -13.66
C MET A 78 -1.68 -17.34 -14.62
N PHE A 79 -0.40 -17.62 -14.32
CA PHE A 79 0.43 -18.49 -15.15
C PHE A 79 0.01 -19.97 -15.12
N TYR A 80 -0.78 -20.37 -14.13
CA TYR A 80 -1.17 -21.76 -13.89
C TYR A 80 -2.68 -22.00 -14.03
N TYR A 81 -3.49 -20.95 -14.01
CA TYR A 81 -4.95 -21.06 -14.10
C TYR A 81 -5.45 -20.84 -15.53
N ARG A 82 -6.21 -21.80 -16.07
CA ARG A 82 -6.90 -21.66 -17.36
C ARG A 82 -8.39 -21.37 -17.15
N PRO A 83 -8.90 -20.20 -17.58
CA PRO A 83 -10.30 -19.81 -17.41
C PRO A 83 -11.21 -20.51 -18.44
N THR A 84 -11.25 -21.84 -18.43
CA THR A 84 -12.09 -22.67 -19.31
C THR A 84 -12.85 -23.71 -18.49
N LEU A 85 -14.11 -23.98 -18.84
CA LEU A 85 -14.99 -24.88 -18.08
C LEU A 85 -14.40 -26.30 -17.92
N GLU A 86 -13.65 -26.76 -18.93
CA GLU A 86 -13.04 -28.09 -18.94
C GLU A 86 -11.87 -28.23 -17.95
N TRP A 87 -11.10 -27.16 -17.73
CA TRP A 87 -9.82 -27.22 -17.02
C TRP A 87 -9.79 -26.46 -15.70
N ALA A 88 -10.64 -25.45 -15.50
CA ALA A 88 -10.59 -24.56 -14.33
C ALA A 88 -10.57 -25.33 -13.00
N TYR A 89 -11.48 -26.30 -12.82
CA TYR A 89 -11.55 -27.09 -11.59
C TYR A 89 -10.30 -27.95 -11.36
N ASN A 90 -9.81 -28.60 -12.42
CA ASN A 90 -8.62 -29.45 -12.35
C ASN A 90 -7.35 -28.63 -12.07
N ASP A 91 -7.25 -27.42 -12.62
CA ASP A 91 -6.13 -26.51 -12.36
C ASP A 91 -6.10 -26.06 -10.90
N ILE A 92 -7.27 -25.78 -10.30
CA ILE A 92 -7.37 -25.46 -8.86
C ILE A 92 -6.96 -26.65 -7.98
N LEU A 93 -7.34 -27.88 -8.35
CA LEU A 93 -6.89 -29.09 -7.64
C LEU A 93 -5.38 -29.28 -7.77
N ALA A 94 -4.83 -29.17 -8.97
CA ALA A 94 -3.39 -29.30 -9.21
C ALA A 94 -2.57 -28.24 -8.42
N LEU A 95 -3.08 -27.01 -8.33
CA LEU A 95 -2.48 -25.95 -7.52
C LEU A 95 -2.42 -26.31 -6.03
N ARG A 96 -3.36 -27.11 -5.52
CA ARG A 96 -3.36 -27.55 -4.12
C ARG A 96 -2.23 -28.54 -3.83
N ASP A 97 -1.95 -29.42 -4.78
CA ASP A 97 -1.03 -30.53 -4.59
C ASP A 97 0.44 -30.12 -4.77
N VAL A 98 0.69 -29.01 -5.48
CA VAL A 98 2.03 -28.40 -5.61
C VAL A 98 2.32 -27.47 -4.43
N THR A 99 3.25 -27.84 -3.55
CA THR A 99 3.50 -27.16 -2.26
C THR A 99 3.85 -25.67 -2.39
N SER A 100 4.60 -25.25 -3.42
CA SER A 100 5.00 -23.85 -3.60
C SER A 100 3.85 -22.94 -4.07
N LEU A 101 3.00 -23.45 -4.96
CA LEU A 101 1.87 -22.70 -5.55
C LEU A 101 0.60 -22.80 -4.69
N GLY A 102 0.43 -23.91 -3.97
CA GLY A 102 -0.67 -24.10 -3.03
C GLY A 102 -0.64 -23.07 -1.91
N ILE A 103 0.53 -22.77 -1.35
CA ILE A 103 0.68 -21.71 -0.35
C ILE A 103 0.32 -20.34 -0.93
N LEU A 104 0.77 -20.03 -2.16
CA LEU A 104 0.44 -18.75 -2.80
C LEU A 104 -1.06 -18.58 -3.02
N ARG A 105 -1.78 -19.66 -3.39
CA ARG A 105 -3.24 -19.64 -3.52
C ARG A 105 -3.93 -19.35 -2.19
N GLU A 106 -3.48 -20.00 -1.11
CA GLU A 106 -4.05 -19.74 0.22
C GLU A 106 -3.74 -18.32 0.69
N ILE A 107 -2.54 -17.79 0.44
CA ILE A 107 -2.20 -16.38 0.71
C ILE A 107 -3.12 -15.44 -0.06
N HIS A 108 -3.34 -15.67 -1.37
CA HIS A 108 -4.25 -14.86 -2.19
C HIS A 108 -5.68 -14.91 -1.65
N ARG A 109 -6.20 -16.11 -1.32
CA ARG A 109 -7.56 -16.24 -0.78
C ARG A 109 -7.74 -15.52 0.57
N TRP A 110 -6.81 -15.73 1.50
CA TRP A 110 -6.87 -15.10 2.81
C TRP A 110 -6.57 -13.60 2.76
N GLY A 111 -5.68 -13.18 1.86
CA GLY A 111 -5.34 -11.77 1.64
C GLY A 111 -6.51 -11.01 1.02
N ALA A 112 -7.26 -11.60 0.08
CA ALA A 112 -8.50 -11.03 -0.43
C ALA A 112 -9.54 -10.79 0.68
N HIS A 113 -9.77 -11.77 1.55
CA HIS A 113 -10.67 -11.60 2.71
C HIS A 113 -10.16 -10.51 3.68
N ALA A 114 -8.87 -10.51 3.98
CA ALA A 114 -8.26 -9.50 4.82
C ALA A 114 -8.38 -8.10 4.20
N MET A 115 -8.23 -7.97 2.88
CA MET A 115 -8.33 -6.71 2.15
C MET A 115 -9.76 -6.15 2.21
N VAL A 116 -10.77 -6.99 2.03
CA VAL A 116 -12.18 -6.61 2.20
C VAL A 116 -12.44 -6.10 3.61
N ILE A 117 -12.00 -6.83 4.65
CA ILE A 117 -12.16 -6.40 6.04
C ILE A 117 -11.42 -5.08 6.29
N ALA A 118 -10.19 -4.95 5.79
CA ALA A 118 -9.36 -3.78 5.99
C ALA A 118 -9.95 -2.53 5.34
N VAL A 119 -10.46 -2.63 4.10
CA VAL A 119 -11.10 -1.50 3.41
C VAL A 119 -12.40 -1.11 4.10
N TRP A 120 -13.20 -2.07 4.59
CA TRP A 120 -14.40 -1.78 5.38
C TRP A 120 -14.09 -1.01 6.65
N LEU A 121 -13.11 -1.46 7.43
CA LEU A 121 -12.69 -0.78 8.66
C LEU A 121 -12.05 0.59 8.37
N HIS A 122 -11.32 0.72 7.27
CA HIS A 122 -10.79 2.02 6.81
C HIS A 122 -11.93 3.01 6.50
N MET A 123 -12.94 2.58 5.73
CA MET A 123 -14.10 3.40 5.38
C MET A 123 -14.90 3.80 6.62
N TYR A 124 -15.15 2.84 7.53
CA TYR A 124 -15.81 3.09 8.81
C TYR A 124 -15.08 4.17 9.62
N ARG A 125 -13.75 4.06 9.75
CA ARG A 125 -12.94 5.05 10.46
C ARG A 125 -12.99 6.42 9.79
N VAL A 126 -12.91 6.50 8.45
CA VAL A 126 -12.96 7.78 7.72
C VAL A 126 -14.32 8.46 7.91
N PHE A 127 -15.40 7.68 7.93
CA PHE A 127 -16.75 8.16 8.20
C PHE A 127 -16.90 8.67 9.63
N LEU A 128 -16.59 7.85 10.65
CA LEU A 128 -16.72 8.21 12.06
C LEU A 128 -15.87 9.41 12.46
N THR A 129 -14.67 9.55 11.87
CA THR A 129 -13.77 10.69 12.16
C THR A 129 -14.13 11.94 11.36
N GLY A 130 -15.14 11.90 10.49
CA GLY A 130 -15.51 13.01 9.62
C GLY A 130 -14.40 13.39 8.63
N SER A 131 -13.47 12.49 8.33
CA SER A 131 -12.28 12.77 7.52
C SER A 131 -12.61 13.06 6.04
N TYR A 132 -13.80 12.65 5.59
CA TYR A 132 -14.34 12.86 4.24
C TYR A 132 -14.85 14.29 3.96
N LYS A 133 -15.03 15.11 5.01
CA LYS A 133 -15.51 16.50 4.90
C LYS A 133 -14.52 17.38 4.10
N PRO A 134 -14.93 18.60 3.65
CA PRO A 134 -14.05 19.53 2.96
C PRO A 134 -12.68 19.68 3.66
N PRO A 135 -11.56 19.69 2.92
CA PRO A 135 -11.42 19.72 1.46
C PRO A 135 -11.22 18.33 0.80
N ARG A 136 -11.61 17.22 1.46
CA ARG A 136 -11.29 15.85 1.01
C ARG A 136 -12.45 15.07 0.39
N GLU A 137 -13.49 15.76 -0.05
CA GLU A 137 -14.71 15.15 -0.59
C GLU A 137 -14.42 14.33 -1.86
N PHE A 138 -13.55 14.84 -2.74
CA PHE A 138 -13.13 14.11 -3.93
C PHE A 138 -12.41 12.79 -3.60
N ASN A 139 -11.51 12.81 -2.61
CA ASN A 139 -10.83 11.59 -2.16
C ASN A 139 -11.80 10.57 -1.56
N TRP A 140 -12.88 11.03 -0.93
CA TRP A 140 -13.92 10.14 -0.43
C TRP A 140 -14.67 9.43 -1.56
N VAL A 141 -15.03 10.15 -2.63
CA VAL A 141 -15.66 9.55 -3.82
C VAL A 141 -14.76 8.49 -4.43
N ILE A 142 -13.46 8.78 -4.58
CA ILE A 142 -12.47 7.77 -5.02
C ILE A 142 -12.46 6.56 -4.08
N GLY A 143 -12.46 6.78 -2.77
CA GLY A 143 -12.51 5.70 -1.77
C GLY A 143 -13.75 4.81 -1.91
N VAL A 144 -14.92 5.39 -2.18
CA VAL A 144 -16.16 4.64 -2.43
C VAL A 144 -16.07 3.81 -3.72
N ILE A 145 -15.53 4.38 -4.80
CA ILE A 145 -15.32 3.65 -6.05
C ILE A 145 -14.35 2.47 -5.82
N LEU A 146 -13.25 2.70 -5.10
CA LEU A 146 -12.28 1.65 -4.77
C LEU A 146 -12.89 0.55 -3.89
N LEU A 147 -13.78 0.88 -2.97
CA LEU A 147 -14.54 -0.10 -2.19
C LEU A 147 -15.38 -1.00 -3.12
N LEU A 148 -16.15 -0.40 -4.04
CA LEU A 148 -16.98 -1.16 -4.98
C LEU A 148 -16.15 -2.05 -5.89
N LEU A 149 -15.02 -1.55 -6.40
CA LEU A 149 -14.08 -2.35 -7.20
C LEU A 149 -13.49 -3.50 -6.39
N THR A 150 -13.12 -3.28 -5.12
CA THR A 150 -12.59 -4.34 -4.25
C THR A 150 -13.63 -5.44 -4.05
N LEU A 151 -14.90 -5.09 -3.83
CA LEU A 151 -15.99 -6.07 -3.68
C LEU A 151 -16.25 -6.82 -4.99
N LEU A 152 -16.23 -6.14 -6.13
CA LEU A 152 -16.41 -6.77 -7.45
C LEU A 152 -15.27 -7.75 -7.77
N LEU A 153 -14.02 -7.35 -7.50
CA LEU A 153 -12.84 -8.21 -7.69
C LEU A 153 -12.89 -9.42 -6.74
N SER A 154 -13.28 -9.23 -5.47
CA SER A 154 -13.45 -10.34 -4.53
C SER A 154 -14.54 -11.31 -4.96
N PHE A 155 -15.65 -10.81 -5.52
CA PHE A 155 -16.74 -11.66 -6.02
C PHE A 155 -16.32 -12.43 -7.27
N THR A 156 -15.75 -11.75 -8.26
CA THR A 156 -15.30 -12.39 -9.51
C THR A 156 -14.18 -13.39 -9.27
N GLY A 157 -13.24 -13.08 -8.38
CA GLY A 157 -12.18 -14.02 -7.97
C GLY A 157 -12.71 -15.26 -7.25
N TYR A 158 -13.82 -15.17 -6.52
CA TYR A 158 -14.47 -16.33 -5.88
C TYR A 158 -15.09 -17.29 -6.91
N LEU A 159 -15.48 -16.79 -8.08
CA LEU A 159 -16.05 -17.60 -9.16
C LEU A 159 -15.00 -18.35 -10.00
N LEU A 160 -13.71 -18.04 -9.80
CA LEU A 160 -12.57 -18.60 -10.53
C LEU A 160 -11.92 -19.74 -9.76
#